data_AF-A0A833GZZ6-F1
#
_entry.id   AF-A0A833GZZ6-F1
#
_cell.length_a   1.000
_cell.length_b   1.000
_cell.length_c   1.000
_cell.angle_alpha   90.00
_cell.angle_beta   90.00
_cell.angle_gamma   90.00
#
_symmetry.space_group_name_H-M   'P 1'
#
loop_
_entity.id
_entity.type
_entity.pdbx_description
1 polymer ?
#
loop_
_entity_poly.entity_id
_entity_poly.type
_entity_poly.pdbx_seq_one_letter_code
_entity_poly.pdbx_strand_id
1 'polypeptide(L)'
;MRTTSRGITVHSGLRVHPAGPILFEIYRDSSQFLYLRLEILKKTHPIPILLYRREGEHKKLMLDGELELPLAGLGEGAYEVRSPAGEIFRFMLD
;
A
#
# COMPACT_ATOMS: atom_id res chain seq x y z
N MET A 1 -17.14 7.63 13.29
CA MET A 1 -16.29 7.56 14.50
C MET A 1 -15.19 6.55 14.27
N ARG A 2 -13.93 6.98 14.09
CA ARG A 2 -12.68 6.27 14.44
C ARG A 2 -11.49 7.10 13.96
N THR A 3 -11.06 8.05 14.78
CA THR A 3 -9.65 8.46 14.84
C THR A 3 -8.97 7.45 15.74
N THR A 4 -8.69 6.25 15.23
CA THR A 4 -7.63 5.43 15.81
C THR A 4 -6.35 6.24 15.69
N SER A 5 -5.59 6.33 16.78
CA SER A 5 -4.23 6.87 16.80
C SER A 5 -3.42 6.13 15.74
N ARG A 6 -3.47 6.61 14.49
CA ARG A 6 -2.73 6.04 13.37
C ARG A 6 -1.26 6.19 13.74
N GLY A 7 -0.53 5.11 13.55
CA GLY A 7 0.88 5.07 13.86
C GLY A 7 1.68 6.17 13.16
N ILE A 8 2.99 6.18 13.32
CA ILE A 8 3.83 7.21 12.70
C ILE A 8 3.98 6.86 11.22
N THR A 9 3.43 7.70 10.34
CA THR A 9 3.67 7.60 8.89
C THR A 9 5.15 7.83 8.61
N VAL A 10 5.80 6.83 8.01
CA VAL A 10 7.21 6.90 7.61
C VAL A 10 7.35 7.29 6.14
N HIS A 11 6.37 6.94 5.31
CA HIS A 11 6.35 7.30 3.89
C HIS A 11 4.91 7.39 3.39
N SER A 12 4.61 8.33 2.51
CA SER A 12 3.28 8.46 1.92
C SER A 12 3.30 9.19 0.60
N GLY A 13 2.24 9.03 -0.19
CA GLY A 13 2.04 9.82 -1.39
C GLY A 13 0.70 9.59 -2.04
N LEU A 14 0.43 10.38 -3.08
CA LEU A 14 -0.80 10.33 -3.86
C LEU A 14 -0.47 10.00 -5.32
N ARG A 15 -1.27 9.12 -5.91
CA ARG A 15 -1.17 8.74 -7.32
C ARG A 15 -2.52 8.84 -8.01
N VAL A 16 -2.51 9.37 -9.22
CA VAL A 16 -3.72 9.45 -10.05
C VAL A 16 -3.86 8.12 -10.79
N HIS A 17 -4.94 7.39 -10.53
CA HIS A 17 -5.31 6.18 -11.24
C HIS A 17 -6.63 6.42 -12.00
N PRO A 18 -6.89 5.73 -13.14
CA PRO A 18 -8.14 5.91 -13.90
C PRO A 18 -9.43 5.73 -13.08
N ALA A 19 -9.41 4.83 -12.09
CA ALA A 19 -10.55 4.61 -11.18
C ALA A 19 -10.67 5.68 -10.05
N GLY A 20 -9.64 6.49 -9.81
CA GLY A 20 -9.64 7.55 -8.80
C GLY A 20 -8.24 7.79 -8.21
N PRO A 21 -8.03 8.88 -7.45
CA PRO A 21 -6.78 9.11 -6.72
C PRO A 21 -6.58 8.02 -5.65
N ILE A 22 -5.37 7.46 -5.59
CA ILE A 22 -4.95 6.46 -4.61
C ILE A 22 -3.92 7.10 -3.69
N LEU A 23 -4.27 7.19 -2.40
CA LEU A 23 -3.34 7.49 -1.33
C LEU A 23 -2.62 6.20 -0.94
N PHE A 24 -1.31 6.26 -0.73
CA PHE A 24 -0.55 5.20 -0.11
C PHE A 24 0.19 5.73 1.12
N GLU A 25 0.30 4.90 2.15
CA GLU A 25 1.00 5.20 3.39
C GLU A 25 1.74 3.95 3.87
N ILE A 26 3.00 4.13 4.26
CA ILE A 26 3.72 3.19 5.10
C ILE A 26 3.79 3.84 6.48
N TYR A 27 3.35 3.13 7.51
CA TYR A 27 3.39 3.64 8.88
C TYR A 27 3.83 2.54 9.85
N ARG A 28 4.36 2.96 10.99
CA ARG A 28 4.67 2.09 12.14
C ARG A 28 3.60 2.25 13.20
N ASP A 29 2.97 1.15 13.61
CA ASP A 29 2.02 1.18 14.72
C ASP A 29 2.71 1.43 16.07
N SER A 30 1.94 1.45 17.17
CA SER A 30 2.49 1.62 18.52
C SER A 30 3.45 0.52 18.95
N SER A 31 3.35 -0.66 18.32
CA SER A 31 4.19 -1.83 18.57
C SER A 31 5.42 -1.87 17.65
N GLN A 32 5.67 -0.80 16.89
CA GLN A 32 6.74 -0.68 15.88
C GLN A 32 6.60 -1.60 14.66
N PHE A 33 5.44 -2.24 14.46
CA PHE A 33 5.19 -3.03 13.25
C PHE A 33 4.88 -2.13 12.06
N LEU A 34 5.47 -2.46 10.92
CA LEU A 34 5.27 -1.75 9.66
C LEU A 34 4.03 -2.26 8.92
N TYR A 35 3.24 -1.32 8.43
CA TYR A 35 2.06 -1.56 7.62
C TYR A 35 2.10 -0.73 6.36
N LEU A 36 1.56 -1.28 5.28
CA LEU A 36 1.19 -0.58 4.07
C LEU A 36 -0.32 -0.40 4.04
N ARG A 37 -0.77 0.86 3.90
CA ARG A 37 -2.15 1.23 3.64
C ARG A 37 -2.29 1.84 2.25
N LEU A 38 -3.33 1.45 1.55
CA LEU A 38 -3.77 2.01 0.28
C LEU A 38 -5.22 2.45 0.42
N GLU A 39 -5.56 3.63 -0.07
CA GLU A 39 -6.93 4.16 -0.02
C GLU A 39 -7.30 4.80 -1.36
N ILE A 40 -8.44 4.41 -1.95
CA ILE A 40 -9.01 5.08 -3.12
C ILE A 40 -10.01 6.15 -2.66
N LEU A 41 -9.68 7.42 -2.93
CA LEU A 41 -10.44 8.56 -2.41
C LEU A 41 -11.79 8.77 -3.11
N LYS A 42 -11.95 8.23 -4.33
CA LYS A 42 -13.21 8.28 -5.07
C LYS A 42 -13.58 6.87 -5.50
N LYS A 43 -14.44 6.21 -4.73
CA LYS A 43 -14.89 4.85 -5.01
C LYS A 43 -15.70 4.81 -6.31
N THR A 44 -15.18 4.08 -7.29
CA THR A 44 -15.93 3.69 -8.49
C THR A 44 -16.06 2.17 -8.50
N HIS A 45 -14.94 1.44 -8.53
CA HIS A 45 -14.88 -0.02 -8.50
C HIS A 45 -13.60 -0.53 -7.80
N PRO A 46 -13.56 -1.79 -7.32
CA PRO A 46 -12.34 -2.39 -6.77
C PRO A 46 -11.19 -2.42 -7.79
N ILE A 47 -9.97 -2.11 -7.35
CA ILE A 47 -8.77 -2.09 -8.18
C ILE A 47 -7.86 -3.26 -7.79
N PRO A 48 -7.52 -4.19 -8.69
CA PRO A 48 -6.54 -5.22 -8.38
C PRO A 48 -5.16 -4.60 -8.22
N ILE A 49 -4.52 -4.90 -7.10
CA ILE A 49 -3.19 -4.43 -6.75
C ILE A 49 -2.23 -5.61 -6.69
N LEU A 50 -1.01 -5.39 -7.12
CA LEU A 50 0.04 -6.37 -7.17
C LEU A 50 1.21 -5.80 -6.38
N LEU A 51 1.58 -6.49 -5.29
CA LEU A 51 2.79 -6.22 -4.54
C LEU A 51 3.88 -7.15 -5.07
N TYR A 52 4.93 -6.58 -5.65
CA TYR A 52 6.03 -7.30 -6.26
C TYR A 52 7.30 -7.14 -5.44
N ARG A 53 8.02 -8.23 -5.25
CA ARG A 53 9.45 -8.22 -4.92
C ARG A 53 10.24 -8.37 -6.23
N ARG A 54 11.32 -7.62 -6.40
CA ARG A 54 12.13 -7.68 -7.64
C ARG A 54 12.66 -9.07 -8.02
N GLU A 55 12.71 -9.99 -7.05
CA GLU A 55 13.13 -11.38 -7.24
C GLU A 55 12.04 -12.30 -7.84
N GLY A 56 10.87 -11.74 -8.23
CA GLY A 56 9.82 -12.46 -8.97
C GLY A 56 8.64 -12.93 -8.12
N GLU A 57 8.71 -12.79 -6.80
CA GLU A 57 7.58 -13.03 -5.91
C GLU A 57 6.53 -11.92 -6.05
N HIS A 58 5.26 -12.29 -6.17
CA HIS A 58 4.18 -11.32 -6.21
C HIS A 58 2.95 -11.77 -5.42
N LYS A 59 2.32 -10.82 -4.74
CA LYS A 59 1.06 -11.02 -4.03
C LYS A 59 -0.03 -10.22 -4.73
N LYS A 60 -1.08 -10.90 -5.18
CA LYS A 60 -2.28 -10.24 -5.72
C LYS A 60 -3.23 -9.88 -4.59
N LEU A 61 -3.69 -8.65 -4.60
CA LEU A 61 -4.54 -8.05 -3.58
C LEU A 61 -5.65 -7.26 -4.26
N MET A 62 -6.67 -6.91 -3.50
CA MET A 62 -7.78 -6.11 -3.98
C MET A 62 -7.97 -4.86 -3.14
N LEU A 63 -7.88 -3.69 -3.78
CA LEU A 63 -8.20 -2.41 -3.16
C LEU A 63 -9.68 -2.08 -3.39
N ASP A 64 -10.50 -2.20 -2.34
CA ASP A 64 -11.91 -1.81 -2.34
C ASP A 64 -12.17 -0.73 -1.27
N GLY A 65 -11.83 0.51 -1.60
CA GLY A 65 -11.84 1.62 -0.65
C GLY A 65 -10.55 1.75 0.12
N GLU A 66 -10.28 0.80 1.00
CA GLU A 66 -9.08 0.78 1.81
C GLU A 66 -8.51 -0.65 1.85
N LEU A 67 -7.20 -0.75 1.79
CA LEU A 67 -6.46 -1.99 1.92
C LEU A 67 -5.28 -1.74 2.86
N GLU A 68 -5.21 -2.50 3.94
CA GLU A 68 -4.13 -2.43 4.91
C GLU A 68 -3.45 -3.80 5.03
N LEU A 69 -2.12 -3.79 5.03
CA LEU A 69 -1.30 -4.98 4.89
C LEU A 69 -0.15 -4.89 5.88
N PRO A 70 0.03 -5.86 6.79
CA PRO A 70 1.27 -5.95 7.55
C PRO A 70 2.42 -6.26 6.59
N LEU A 71 3.55 -5.58 6.78
CA LEU A 71 4.79 -5.83 6.03
C LEU A 71 5.70 -6.83 6.76
N ALA A 72 5.28 -7.33 7.92
CA ALA A 72 5.98 -8.38 8.64
C ALA A 72 6.08 -9.67 7.80
N GLY A 73 7.28 -10.25 7.71
CA GLY A 73 7.55 -11.46 6.94
C GLY A 73 7.78 -11.24 5.44
N LEU A 74 7.65 -10.01 4.95
CA LEU A 74 8.23 -9.63 3.66
C LEU A 74 9.73 -9.44 3.90
N GLY A 75 10.57 -10.32 3.33
CA GLY A 75 12.03 -10.25 3.51
C GLY A 75 12.62 -8.91 3.05
N GLU A 76 13.84 -8.62 3.47
CA GLU A 76 14.52 -7.36 3.09
C GLU A 76 14.60 -7.18 1.56
N GLY A 77 14.48 -5.94 1.10
CA GLY A 77 14.67 -5.59 -0.30
C GLY A 77 13.69 -4.57 -0.86
N ALA A 78 13.73 -4.44 -2.20
CA ALA A 78 12.93 -3.48 -2.95
C ALA A 78 11.56 -4.06 -3.33
N TYR A 79 10.51 -3.31 -3.00
CA TYR A 79 9.13 -3.64 -3.30
C TYR A 79 8.48 -2.61 -4.21
N GLU A 80 7.61 -3.08 -5.09
CA GLU A 80 6.85 -2.25 -6.03
C GLU A 80 5.37 -2.61 -5.94
N VAL A 81 4.52 -1.60 -5.82
CA VAL A 81 3.07 -1.75 -5.82
C VAL A 81 2.51 -1.25 -7.13
N ARG A 82 1.84 -2.13 -7.86
CA ARG A 82 1.32 -1.83 -9.20
C ARG A 82 -0.17 -2.15 -9.28
N SER A 83 -0.85 -1.39 -10.10
CA SER A 83 -2.19 -1.67 -10.62
C SER A 83 -2.09 -2.08 -12.09
N PRO A 84 -3.18 -2.56 -12.73
CA PRO A 84 -3.22 -2.74 -14.18
C PRO A 84 -2.88 -1.48 -14.97
N ALA A 85 -3.14 -0.29 -14.42
CA ALA A 85 -2.85 0.98 -15.08
C ALA A 85 -1.39 1.44 -14.96
N GLY A 86 -0.60 0.79 -14.09
CA GLY A 86 0.81 1.14 -13.89
C GLY A 86 1.30 1.05 -12.45
N GLU A 87 2.53 1.51 -12.24
CA GLU A 87 3.13 1.63 -10.91
C GLU A 87 2.39 2.67 -10.06
N ILE A 88 2.07 2.29 -8.82
CA ILE A 88 1.56 3.20 -7.82
C ILE A 88 2.76 3.77 -7.06
N PHE A 89 3.53 2.92 -6.37
CA PHE A 89 4.69 3.38 -5.62
C PHE A 89 5.69 2.26 -5.37
N ARG A 90 6.88 2.65 -4.89
CA ARG A 90 7.99 1.76 -4.56
C ARG A 90 8.52 2.08 -3.18
N PHE A 91 9.01 1.07 -2.49
CA PHE A 91 9.61 1.21 -1.17
C PHE A 91 10.70 0.18 -0.93
N MET A 92 11.56 0.47 0.04
CA MET A 92 12.57 -0.46 0.55
C MET A 92 12.12 -0.97 1.91
N LEU A 93 12.37 -2.25 2.17
CA LEU A 93 12.37 -2.83 3.51
C LEU A 93 13.81 -3.18 3.87
N ASP A 94 14.24 -2.66 5.01
CA ASP A 94 15.56 -2.78 5.63
C ASP A 94 15.43 -3.28 7.07
#